data_AF-A0A959IPX1-F1
#
_entry.id   AF-A0A959IPX1-F1
#
_cell.length_a   1.000
_cell.length_b   1.000
_cell.length_c   1.000
_cell.angle_alpha   90.00
_cell.angle_beta   90.00
_cell.angle_gamma   90.00
#
_symmetry.space_group_name_H-M   'P 1'
#
loop_
_entity.id
_entity.type
_entity.pdbx_description
1 polymer ?
#
loop_
_entity_poly.entity_id
_entity_poly.type
_entity_poly.pdbx_seq_one_letter_code
_entity_poly.pdbx_strand_id
1 'polypeptide(L)'
;MIKYVLLLGSLFLTGLLSAQTDTVYSVVDQMPRFPGCEELETLQEKQSCSNEKMLAYIYQRIQYPQEAIAQDIEGTVVVSFVINKDGSVSDGAVVRDLGGNTGLAALRVILTMQADDVLWEPGRLNGEPVRVRVTVPVRFKLEDPDPYVMIGRDTVYNQFETSLDYVGGQDSLQAFIDRRLHYPEVGNDSCRVGQIDMQLLIEGDGDVRVLDMTDYNDLGFDFWYAAIDASTATTGKWIPATYESRPVNSSIDLSLSFLPTAGHCATRIDDWLAARTLAEEGAQQFNNGQVFGGMEKMTQALAAFPDDAQLLIMRGQAYLQNEQLAEACADLSKARRIAAINWFDGILPFICAGGR
;
A
#
# COMPACT_ATOMS: atom_id res chain seq x y z
N MET A 1 -30.93 -83.53 -45.96
CA MET A 1 -30.23 -82.50 -46.76
C MET A 1 -28.96 -82.09 -46.04
N ILE A 2 -27.85 -82.18 -46.75
CA ILE A 2 -26.47 -81.97 -46.32
C ILE A 2 -26.14 -80.47 -46.23
N LYS A 3 -25.31 -80.05 -45.26
CA LYS A 3 -24.14 -79.15 -45.47
C LYS A 3 -23.35 -78.89 -44.17
N TYR A 4 -22.24 -79.61 -44.04
CA TYR A 4 -20.86 -79.13 -43.82
C TYR A 4 -20.61 -77.79 -43.08
N VAL A 5 -19.66 -77.80 -42.13
CA VAL A 5 -18.26 -77.31 -42.32
C VAL A 5 -17.65 -76.49 -41.15
N LEU A 6 -16.41 -76.90 -40.83
CA LEU A 6 -15.24 -76.20 -40.23
C LEU A 6 -15.21 -75.76 -38.75
N LEU A 7 -14.44 -76.55 -37.99
CA LEU A 7 -13.61 -76.13 -36.86
C LEU A 7 -12.49 -75.19 -37.33
N LEU A 8 -12.36 -74.02 -36.70
CA LEU A 8 -11.16 -73.18 -36.72
C LEU A 8 -10.91 -72.67 -35.29
N GLY A 9 -9.84 -73.16 -34.67
CA GLY A 9 -9.26 -72.55 -33.48
C GLY A 9 -8.32 -71.41 -33.87
N SER A 10 -8.22 -70.38 -33.03
CA SER A 10 -7.01 -69.57 -32.93
C SER A 10 -6.93 -68.82 -31.60
N LEU A 11 -5.74 -68.94 -31.01
CA LEU A 11 -5.11 -68.30 -29.87
C LEU A 11 -5.74 -67.01 -29.30
N PHE A 12 -6.14 -67.06 -28.03
CA PHE A 12 -6.09 -65.91 -27.14
C PHE A 12 -4.63 -65.64 -26.74
N LEU A 13 -3.99 -64.68 -27.40
CA LEU A 13 -2.73 -64.12 -26.94
C LEU A 13 -3.05 -63.17 -25.77
N THR A 14 -3.00 -63.68 -24.54
CA THR A 14 -3.06 -62.84 -23.34
C THR A 14 -1.74 -62.10 -23.20
N GLY A 15 -1.71 -60.86 -23.68
CA GLY A 15 -0.65 -59.92 -23.33
C GLY A 15 -0.69 -59.66 -21.83
N LEU A 16 0.34 -60.10 -21.12
CA LEU A 16 0.64 -59.66 -19.77
C LEU A 16 0.99 -58.16 -19.85
N LEU A 17 0.00 -57.28 -19.64
CA LEU A 17 0.30 -55.92 -19.20
C LEU A 17 0.86 -56.04 -17.77
N SER A 18 2.16 -55.82 -17.63
CA SER A 18 2.77 -55.54 -16.34
C SER A 18 2.17 -54.24 -15.82
N ALA A 19 1.42 -54.32 -14.72
CA ALA A 19 1.00 -53.14 -13.97
C ALA A 19 2.26 -52.54 -13.32
N GLN A 20 2.84 -51.53 -13.97
CA GLN A 20 3.95 -50.78 -13.40
C GLN A 20 3.41 -49.97 -12.22
N THR A 21 3.81 -50.34 -10.99
CA THR A 21 3.40 -49.63 -9.78
C THR A 21 3.98 -48.22 -9.78
N ASP A 22 3.09 -47.22 -9.69
CA ASP A 22 3.39 -45.80 -9.77
C ASP A 22 3.84 -45.23 -8.41
N THR A 23 4.92 -45.76 -7.87
CA THR A 23 5.42 -45.41 -6.53
C THR A 23 6.04 -44.01 -6.53
N VAL A 24 5.60 -43.17 -5.59
CA VAL A 24 6.19 -41.85 -5.31
C VAL A 24 7.19 -41.97 -4.16
N TYR A 25 8.46 -41.68 -4.45
CA TYR A 25 9.56 -41.78 -3.50
C TYR A 25 9.77 -40.46 -2.76
N SER A 26 10.25 -40.51 -1.51
CA SER A 26 10.68 -39.32 -0.75
C SER A 26 12.20 -39.17 -0.69
N VAL A 27 12.94 -40.25 -0.92
CA VAL A 27 14.40 -40.31 -0.92
C VAL A 27 14.84 -41.23 -2.05
N VAL A 28 15.80 -40.77 -2.86
CA VAL A 28 16.35 -41.47 -4.03
C VAL A 28 17.85 -41.15 -4.15
N ASP A 29 18.56 -41.85 -5.04
CA ASP A 29 20.02 -41.66 -5.22
C ASP A 29 20.36 -40.26 -5.74
N GLN A 30 19.51 -39.71 -6.61
CA GLN A 30 19.61 -38.32 -7.10
C GLN A 30 18.25 -37.65 -7.00
N MET A 31 18.15 -36.62 -6.17
CA MET A 31 16.91 -35.83 -6.04
C MET A 31 16.61 -35.06 -7.33
N PRO A 32 15.33 -34.75 -7.60
CA PRO A 32 14.97 -33.86 -8.68
C PRO A 32 15.67 -32.50 -8.56
N ARG A 33 15.99 -31.89 -9.69
CA ARG A 33 16.64 -30.58 -9.74
C ARG A 33 15.84 -29.63 -10.63
N PHE A 34 15.54 -28.44 -10.09
CA PHE A 34 15.12 -27.28 -10.86
C PHE A 34 16.15 -26.96 -11.96
N PRO A 35 15.71 -26.62 -13.19
CA PRO A 35 16.57 -26.52 -14.36
C PRO A 35 17.55 -25.35 -14.34
N GLY A 36 18.55 -25.43 -15.22
CA GLY A 36 19.48 -24.35 -15.55
C GLY A 36 20.82 -24.44 -14.83
N CYS A 37 21.18 -25.61 -14.31
CA CYS A 37 22.44 -25.86 -13.61
C CYS A 37 23.18 -27.06 -14.21
N GLU A 38 22.83 -27.49 -15.42
CA GLU A 38 23.28 -28.76 -16.01
C GLU A 38 24.76 -28.74 -16.38
N GLU A 39 25.33 -27.57 -16.66
CA GLU A 39 26.71 -27.36 -17.09
C GLU A 39 27.75 -27.44 -15.95
N LEU A 40 27.32 -27.42 -14.68
CA LEU A 40 28.24 -27.52 -13.54
C LEU A 40 28.91 -28.90 -13.48
N GLU A 41 30.09 -29.00 -12.87
CA GLU A 41 30.88 -30.23 -12.90
C GLU A 41 30.41 -31.25 -11.85
N THR A 42 30.16 -30.79 -10.62
CA THR A 42 29.84 -31.69 -9.51
C THR A 42 28.35 -31.76 -9.20
N LEU A 43 27.87 -32.92 -8.74
CA LEU A 43 26.47 -33.08 -8.32
C LEU A 43 26.09 -32.14 -7.16
N GLN A 44 27.03 -31.83 -6.28
CA GLN A 44 26.80 -30.94 -5.14
C GLN A 44 26.55 -29.50 -5.60
N GLU A 45 27.36 -28.99 -6.53
CA GLU A 45 27.17 -27.66 -7.12
C GLU A 45 25.84 -27.57 -7.88
N LYS A 46 25.51 -28.62 -8.67
CA LYS A 46 24.21 -28.72 -9.35
C LYS A 46 23.05 -28.61 -8.36
N GLN A 47 23.12 -29.31 -7.23
CA GLN A 47 22.06 -29.28 -6.23
C GLN A 47 21.94 -27.91 -5.57
N SER A 48 23.06 -27.27 -5.22
CA SER A 48 23.05 -25.93 -4.61
C SER A 48 22.45 -24.90 -5.55
N CYS A 49 22.96 -24.82 -6.78
CA CYS A 49 22.45 -23.93 -7.82
C CYS A 49 20.96 -24.16 -8.10
N SER A 50 20.55 -25.43 -8.17
CA SER A 50 19.15 -25.79 -8.41
C SER A 50 18.23 -25.30 -7.29
N ASN A 51 18.63 -25.47 -6.03
CA ASN A 51 17.88 -24.97 -4.89
C ASN A 51 17.78 -23.43 -4.90
N GLU A 52 18.87 -22.72 -5.22
CA GLU A 52 18.89 -21.26 -5.34
C GLU A 52 17.96 -20.78 -6.45
N LYS A 53 18.02 -21.38 -7.64
CA LYS A 53 17.14 -21.02 -8.77
C LYS A 53 15.67 -21.29 -8.48
N MET A 54 15.36 -22.41 -7.82
CA MET A 54 14.00 -22.71 -7.38
C MET A 54 13.48 -21.65 -6.41
N LEU A 55 14.27 -21.30 -5.38
CA LEU A 55 13.87 -20.27 -4.41
C LEU A 55 13.72 -18.91 -5.08
N ALA A 56 14.65 -18.53 -5.98
CA ALA A 56 14.55 -17.30 -6.74
C ALA A 56 13.26 -17.25 -7.59
N TYR A 57 12.91 -18.34 -8.28
CA TYR A 57 11.67 -18.44 -9.04
C TYR A 57 10.43 -18.22 -8.14
N ILE A 58 10.43 -18.85 -6.96
CA ILE A 58 9.33 -18.73 -5.99
C ILE A 58 9.21 -17.28 -5.50
N TYR A 59 10.30 -16.70 -4.99
CA TYR A 59 10.28 -15.37 -4.39
C TYR A 59 10.03 -14.23 -5.38
N GLN A 60 10.34 -14.42 -6.67
CA GLN A 60 9.98 -13.46 -7.72
C GLN A 60 8.48 -13.42 -8.04
N ARG A 61 7.73 -14.48 -7.67
CA ARG A 61 6.31 -14.64 -8.05
C ARG A 61 5.36 -14.66 -6.86
N ILE A 62 5.88 -14.91 -5.66
CA ILE A 62 5.06 -14.98 -4.47
C ILE A 62 4.53 -13.60 -4.10
N GLN A 63 3.23 -13.52 -3.88
CA GLN A 63 2.56 -12.32 -3.41
C GLN A 63 2.17 -12.53 -1.95
N TYR A 64 2.61 -11.62 -1.08
CA TYR A 64 2.19 -11.62 0.31
C TYR A 64 0.69 -11.33 0.38
N PRO A 65 -0.16 -12.23 0.88
CA PRO A 65 -1.59 -11.98 0.95
C PRO A 65 -1.91 -10.77 1.83
N GLN A 66 -2.80 -9.88 1.36
CA GLN A 66 -3.22 -8.69 2.13
C GLN A 66 -3.84 -9.04 3.48
N GLU A 67 -4.56 -10.16 3.57
CA GLU A 67 -5.11 -10.67 4.84
C GLU A 67 -4.00 -11.06 5.82
N ALA A 68 -2.92 -11.66 5.32
CA ALA A 68 -1.77 -12.03 6.14
C ALA A 68 -0.96 -10.80 6.60
N ILE A 69 -0.87 -9.76 5.75
CA ILE A 69 -0.29 -8.47 6.14
C ILE A 69 -1.14 -7.81 7.23
N ALA A 70 -2.45 -7.72 7.04
CA ALA A 70 -3.36 -7.08 7.98
C ALA A 70 -3.47 -7.78 9.35
N GLN A 71 -3.07 -9.05 9.43
CA GLN A 71 -3.07 -9.86 10.65
C GLN A 71 -1.67 -10.10 11.22
N ASP A 72 -0.64 -9.41 10.70
CA ASP A 72 0.76 -9.57 11.09
C ASP A 72 1.25 -11.04 11.05
N ILE A 73 0.74 -11.84 10.10
CA ILE A 73 1.07 -13.26 9.99
C ILE A 73 2.42 -13.42 9.31
N GLU A 74 3.45 -13.79 10.06
CA GLU A 74 4.78 -14.13 9.56
C GLU A 74 5.15 -15.60 9.84
N GLY A 75 6.17 -16.11 9.14
CA GLY A 75 6.78 -17.39 9.45
C GLY A 75 7.14 -18.18 8.22
N THR A 76 6.95 -19.50 8.26
CA THR A 76 7.28 -20.37 7.13
C THR A 76 6.09 -21.26 6.80
N VAL A 77 5.61 -21.17 5.57
CA VAL A 77 4.68 -22.13 4.99
C VAL A 77 5.49 -23.31 4.46
N VAL A 78 4.95 -24.51 4.52
CA VAL A 78 5.58 -25.69 3.91
C VAL A 78 4.63 -26.25 2.87
N VAL A 79 5.11 -26.34 1.63
CA VAL A 79 4.37 -26.94 0.52
C VAL A 79 5.10 -28.20 0.04
N SER A 80 4.34 -29.14 -0.49
CA SER A 80 4.87 -30.35 -1.13
C SER A 80 4.26 -30.55 -2.49
N PHE A 81 5.01 -31.19 -3.39
CA PHE A 81 4.56 -31.53 -4.74
C PHE A 81 5.36 -32.73 -5.25
N VAL A 82 4.92 -33.32 -6.35
CA VAL A 82 5.58 -34.45 -6.99
C VAL A 82 6.22 -33.99 -8.29
N ILE A 83 7.50 -34.33 -8.47
CA ILE A 83 8.17 -34.27 -9.77
C ILE A 83 8.01 -35.63 -10.44
N ASN A 84 7.42 -35.64 -11.63
CA ASN A 84 7.19 -36.82 -12.43
C ASN A 84 8.44 -37.24 -13.20
N LYS A 85 8.41 -38.43 -13.80
CA LYS A 85 9.54 -39.00 -14.56
C LYS A 85 9.94 -38.17 -15.78
N ASP A 86 9.00 -37.38 -16.30
CA ASP A 86 9.17 -36.46 -17.42
C ASP A 86 9.61 -35.06 -16.98
N GLY A 87 9.75 -34.80 -15.67
CA GLY A 87 10.10 -33.48 -15.14
C GLY A 87 8.91 -32.56 -14.87
N SER A 88 7.68 -32.99 -15.14
CA SER A 88 6.47 -32.21 -14.84
C SER A 88 6.16 -32.19 -13.34
N VAL A 89 5.51 -31.11 -12.89
CA VAL A 89 5.05 -30.94 -11.51
C VAL A 89 3.60 -31.42 -11.40
N SER A 90 3.27 -32.18 -10.34
CA SER A 90 1.89 -32.58 -10.02
C SER A 90 1.68 -32.71 -8.51
N ASP A 91 0.45 -33.01 -8.09
CA ASP A 91 0.10 -33.38 -6.70
C ASP A 91 0.57 -32.35 -5.64
N GLY A 92 0.42 -31.05 -5.95
CA GLY A 92 0.75 -29.97 -5.03
C GLY A 92 -0.18 -29.91 -3.81
N ALA A 93 0.38 -29.78 -2.62
CA ALA A 93 -0.36 -29.70 -1.36
C ALA A 93 0.34 -28.78 -0.34
N VAL A 94 -0.47 -28.08 0.47
CA VAL A 94 0.03 -27.35 1.65
C VAL A 94 0.20 -28.34 2.79
N VAL A 95 1.43 -28.46 3.31
CA VAL A 95 1.78 -29.32 4.44
C VAL A 95 1.66 -28.57 5.76
N ARG A 96 2.08 -27.30 5.77
CA ARG A 96 1.94 -26.39 6.91
C ARG A 96 1.54 -25.02 6.41
N ASP A 97 0.41 -24.52 6.91
CA ASP A 97 -0.10 -23.18 6.63
C ASP A 97 0.14 -22.27 7.86
N LEU A 98 0.27 -20.97 7.61
CA LEU A 98 0.29 -19.95 8.66
C LEU A 98 -1.09 -19.28 8.83
N GLY A 99 -2.00 -19.46 7.87
CA GLY A 99 -3.26 -18.72 7.79
C GLY A 99 -3.18 -17.53 6.82
N GLY A 100 -4.25 -16.72 6.75
CA GLY A 100 -4.31 -15.52 5.91
C GLY A 100 -4.05 -15.77 4.43
N ASN A 101 -4.38 -16.97 3.92
CA ASN A 101 -4.12 -17.42 2.54
C ASN A 101 -2.63 -17.60 2.17
N THR A 102 -1.70 -17.62 3.13
CA THR A 102 -0.25 -17.81 2.84
C THR A 102 0.04 -19.19 2.23
N GLY A 103 -0.60 -20.25 2.72
CA GLY A 103 -0.53 -21.59 2.14
C GLY A 103 -0.96 -21.65 0.68
N LEU A 104 -2.11 -21.04 0.36
CA LEU A 104 -2.63 -20.98 -1.01
C LEU A 104 -1.73 -20.15 -1.93
N ALA A 105 -1.17 -19.05 -1.44
CA ALA A 105 -0.23 -18.23 -2.20
C ALA A 105 1.04 -19.01 -2.56
N ALA A 106 1.65 -19.72 -1.61
CA ALA A 106 2.81 -20.57 -1.87
C ALA A 106 2.48 -21.73 -2.82
N LEU A 107 1.34 -22.40 -2.61
CA LEU A 107 0.91 -23.50 -3.48
C LEU A 107 0.66 -23.03 -4.92
N ARG A 108 0.05 -21.85 -5.11
CA ARG A 108 -0.17 -21.26 -6.43
C ARG A 108 1.13 -21.14 -7.22
N VAL A 109 2.19 -20.62 -6.59
CA VAL A 109 3.50 -20.43 -7.23
C VAL A 109 4.14 -21.77 -7.64
N ILE A 110 3.94 -22.83 -6.85
CA ILE A 110 4.39 -24.18 -7.24
C ILE A 110 3.62 -24.67 -8.47
N LEU A 111 2.30 -24.51 -8.48
CA LEU A 111 1.46 -24.97 -9.59
C LEU A 111 1.68 -24.16 -10.87
N THR A 112 2.13 -22.91 -10.79
CA THR A 112 2.51 -22.13 -11.98
C THR A 112 3.77 -22.63 -12.65
N MET A 113 4.63 -23.42 -11.99
CA MET A 113 5.82 -24.01 -12.64
C MET A 113 5.43 -24.84 -13.87
N GLN A 114 4.34 -25.61 -13.78
CA GLN A 114 3.84 -26.40 -14.91
C GLN A 114 3.28 -25.50 -16.02
N ALA A 115 2.61 -24.40 -15.67
CA ALA A 115 2.06 -23.47 -16.64
C ALA A 115 3.13 -22.62 -17.33
N ASP A 116 4.25 -22.36 -16.65
CA ASP A 116 5.42 -21.65 -17.18
C ASP A 116 6.39 -22.57 -17.95
N ASP A 117 5.98 -23.82 -18.26
CA ASP A 117 6.79 -24.85 -18.92
C ASP A 117 8.15 -25.10 -18.24
N VAL A 118 8.22 -24.97 -16.91
CA VAL A 118 9.43 -25.27 -16.14
C VAL A 118 9.60 -26.78 -16.02
N LEU A 119 10.51 -27.32 -16.83
CA LEU A 119 10.83 -28.75 -16.83
C LEU A 119 11.94 -29.06 -15.83
N TRP A 120 11.63 -29.90 -14.84
CA TRP A 120 12.62 -30.35 -13.86
C TRP A 120 13.46 -31.50 -14.39
N GLU A 121 14.71 -31.57 -13.94
CA GLU A 121 15.48 -32.81 -14.01
C GLU A 121 14.86 -33.83 -13.04
N PRO A 122 14.41 -35.00 -13.52
CA PRO A 122 13.70 -35.97 -12.68
C PRO A 122 14.64 -36.61 -11.65
N GLY A 123 14.05 -37.06 -10.55
CA GLY A 123 14.79 -37.86 -9.56
C GLY A 123 15.15 -39.23 -10.13
N ARG A 124 16.28 -39.80 -9.72
CA ARG A 124 16.75 -41.11 -10.19
C ARG A 124 17.01 -42.07 -9.04
N LEU A 125 16.57 -43.31 -9.24
CA LEU A 125 16.83 -44.45 -8.35
C LEU A 125 17.40 -45.59 -9.20
N ASN A 126 18.57 -46.10 -8.84
CA ASN A 126 19.31 -47.09 -9.64
C ASN A 126 19.53 -46.66 -11.10
N GLY A 127 19.70 -45.35 -11.34
CA GLY A 127 19.87 -44.77 -12.68
C GLY A 127 18.58 -44.46 -13.45
N GLU A 128 17.45 -45.02 -13.04
CA GLU A 128 16.15 -44.87 -13.71
C GLU A 128 15.35 -43.67 -13.17
N PRO A 129 14.66 -42.89 -14.03
CA PRO A 129 13.82 -41.79 -13.58
C PRO A 129 12.58 -42.29 -12.82
N VAL A 130 12.32 -41.68 -11.66
CA VAL A 130 11.22 -42.05 -10.75
C VAL A 130 10.44 -40.82 -10.28
N ARG A 131 9.19 -41.01 -9.84
CA ARG A 131 8.38 -39.94 -9.27
C ARG A 131 8.88 -39.64 -7.86
N VAL A 132 9.16 -38.37 -7.56
CA VAL A 132 9.71 -37.97 -6.26
C VAL A 132 8.89 -36.85 -5.66
N ARG A 133 8.54 -36.97 -4.38
CA ARG A 133 7.92 -35.91 -3.59
C ARG A 133 8.98 -34.94 -3.09
N VAL A 134 8.83 -33.67 -3.46
CA VAL A 134 9.66 -32.56 -3.01
C VAL A 134 8.87 -31.75 -1.98
N THR A 135 9.54 -31.26 -0.96
CA THR A 135 8.97 -30.39 0.08
C THR A 135 9.79 -29.12 0.18
N VAL A 136 9.13 -27.97 0.09
CA VAL A 136 9.79 -26.66 0.05
C VAL A 136 9.25 -25.79 1.19
N PRO A 137 10.11 -25.31 2.10
CA PRO A 137 9.76 -24.26 3.05
C PRO A 137 9.79 -22.90 2.34
N VAL A 138 8.71 -22.14 2.46
CA VAL A 138 8.56 -20.80 1.90
C VAL A 138 8.37 -19.82 3.06
N ARG A 139 9.35 -18.96 3.29
CA ARG A 139 9.31 -17.97 4.38
C ARG A 139 8.57 -16.71 3.96
N PHE A 140 7.55 -16.33 4.73
CA PHE A 140 6.89 -15.03 4.67
C PHE A 140 7.46 -14.18 5.82
N LYS A 141 7.97 -13.00 5.49
CA LYS A 141 8.48 -12.02 6.45
C LYS A 141 7.95 -10.66 6.00
N LEU A 142 7.23 -9.98 6.88
CA LEU A 142 6.86 -8.59 6.72
C LEU A 142 8.15 -7.77 6.77
N GLU A 143 8.29 -6.85 5.83
CA GLU A 143 9.31 -5.82 5.97
C GLU A 143 8.80 -4.86 7.04
N ASP A 144 9.57 -4.69 8.12
CA ASP A 144 9.32 -3.59 9.05
C ASP A 144 9.37 -2.32 8.20
N PRO A 145 8.35 -1.45 8.26
CA PRO A 145 8.41 -0.19 7.54
C PRO A 145 9.67 0.54 8.00
N ASP A 146 10.45 1.04 7.04
CA ASP A 146 11.60 1.87 7.34
C ASP A 146 11.17 2.97 8.35
N PRO A 147 12.01 3.30 9.35
CA PRO A 147 11.69 4.34 10.33
C PRO A 147 11.65 5.75 9.72
N TYR A 148 11.80 5.84 8.40
CA TYR A 148 11.82 7.04 7.59
C TYR A 148 11.20 6.81 6.22
N VAL A 149 10.85 7.91 5.57
CA VAL A 149 10.47 7.98 4.16
C VAL A 149 11.38 8.96 3.43
N MET A 150 11.59 8.75 2.13
CA MET A 150 12.33 9.71 1.31
C MET A 150 11.36 10.74 0.72
N ILE A 151 11.49 12.01 1.11
CA ILE A 151 10.75 13.12 0.51
C ILE A 151 11.75 13.92 -0.34
N GLY A 152 11.66 13.76 -1.66
CA GLY A 152 12.66 14.30 -2.58
C GLY A 152 14.03 13.66 -2.36
N ARG A 153 14.97 14.40 -1.77
CA ARG A 153 16.32 13.92 -1.40
C ARG A 153 16.52 13.81 0.11
N ASP A 154 15.51 14.17 0.88
CA ASP A 154 15.57 14.24 2.33
C ASP A 154 15.04 12.94 2.93
N THR A 155 15.77 12.40 3.90
CA THR A 155 15.32 11.28 4.73
C THR A 155 14.50 11.86 5.87
N VAL A 156 13.19 11.62 5.88
CA VAL A 156 12.26 12.17 6.88
C VAL A 156 11.77 11.04 7.77
N TYR A 157 12.13 11.08 9.05
CA TYR A 157 11.78 10.05 10.01
C TYR A 157 10.31 10.16 10.42
N ASN A 158 9.67 9.01 10.62
CA ASN A 158 8.30 8.89 11.11
C ASN A 158 8.22 8.03 12.41
N GLN A 159 9.35 7.48 12.86
CA GLN A 159 9.51 6.82 14.14
C GLN A 159 10.59 7.53 14.97
N PHE A 160 10.31 7.75 16.25
CA PHE A 160 11.17 8.56 17.13
C PHE A 160 11.29 7.95 18.52
N GLU A 161 12.45 8.13 19.15
CA GLU A 161 12.65 7.95 20.60
C GLU A 161 12.08 9.14 21.38
N THR A 162 12.38 10.36 20.93
CA THR A 162 11.73 11.59 21.40
C THR A 162 11.14 12.32 20.22
N SER A 163 9.86 12.71 20.33
CA SER A 163 9.16 13.43 19.27
C SER A 163 9.69 14.85 19.09
N LEU A 164 9.53 15.37 17.88
CA LEU A 164 9.69 16.79 17.58
C LEU A 164 8.79 17.62 18.50
N ASP A 165 9.34 18.70 19.07
CA ASP A 165 8.56 19.63 19.90
C ASP A 165 8.99 21.08 19.62
N TYR A 166 8.15 22.03 20.02
CA TYR A 166 8.45 23.46 19.94
C TYR A 166 8.95 23.98 21.29
N VAL A 167 9.90 24.91 21.27
CA VAL A 167 10.40 25.54 22.51
C VAL A 167 9.24 26.28 23.20
N GLY A 168 8.82 25.78 24.36
CA GLY A 168 7.67 26.28 25.10
C GLY A 168 6.34 25.59 24.79
N GLY A 169 6.38 24.50 24.00
CA GLY A 169 5.22 23.68 23.64
C GLY A 169 4.31 24.31 22.59
N GLN A 170 3.22 23.60 22.30
CA GLN A 170 2.27 23.94 21.22
C GLN A 170 1.57 25.29 21.41
N ASP A 171 1.22 25.67 22.65
CA ASP A 171 0.63 26.99 22.92
C ASP A 171 1.59 28.15 22.56
N SER A 172 2.90 27.94 22.78
CA SER A 172 3.93 28.92 22.43
C SER A 172 4.11 29.00 20.91
N LEU A 173 4.00 27.87 20.21
CA LEU A 173 4.00 27.83 18.74
C LEU A 173 2.79 28.61 18.20
N GLN A 174 1.59 28.34 18.71
CA GLN A 174 0.38 29.05 18.29
C GLN A 174 0.50 30.56 18.51
N ALA A 175 0.92 30.98 19.71
CA ALA A 175 1.12 32.39 20.03
C ALA A 175 2.20 33.05 19.16
N PHE A 176 3.25 32.30 18.79
CA PHE A 176 4.28 32.78 17.87
C PHE A 176 3.70 33.00 16.46
N ILE A 177 2.95 32.03 15.95
CA ILE A 177 2.28 32.12 14.65
C ILE A 177 1.28 33.27 14.63
N ASP A 178 0.40 33.39 15.63
CA ASP A 178 -0.59 34.48 15.72
C ASP A 178 0.05 35.87 15.67
N ARG A 179 1.24 36.01 16.28
CA ARG A 179 2.00 37.26 16.25
C ARG A 179 2.71 37.49 14.92
N ARG A 180 3.16 36.43 14.24
CA ARG A 180 4.03 36.52 13.06
C ARG A 180 3.25 36.51 11.75
N LEU A 181 2.09 35.85 11.73
CA LEU A 181 1.22 35.69 10.57
C LEU A 181 0.54 37.02 10.26
N HIS A 182 1.10 37.75 9.31
CA HIS A 182 0.53 39.01 8.86
C HIS A 182 -0.54 38.76 7.81
N TYR A 183 -1.76 39.25 8.06
CA TYR A 183 -2.84 39.21 7.08
C TYR A 183 -2.60 40.26 5.97
N PRO A 184 -2.49 39.89 4.68
CA PRO A 184 -2.27 40.84 3.60
C PRO A 184 -3.42 41.85 3.42
N GLU A 185 -3.09 43.15 3.29
CA GLU A 185 -4.10 44.22 3.18
C GLU A 185 -5.07 44.04 2.00
N VAL A 186 -4.59 43.50 0.88
CA VAL A 186 -5.41 43.21 -0.33
C VAL A 186 -6.60 42.29 -0.05
N GLY A 187 -6.52 41.49 1.02
CA GLY A 187 -7.60 40.61 1.45
C GLY A 187 -8.75 41.33 2.15
N ASN A 188 -8.48 42.48 2.79
CA ASN A 188 -9.47 43.19 3.61
C ASN A 188 -10.60 43.79 2.77
N ASP A 189 -10.30 44.26 1.56
CA ASP A 189 -11.30 44.84 0.66
C ASP A 189 -12.33 43.79 0.19
N SER A 190 -11.93 42.53 0.09
CA SER A 190 -12.75 41.42 -0.37
C SER A 190 -13.14 40.42 0.73
N CYS A 191 -12.80 40.72 1.98
CA CYS A 191 -13.00 39.86 3.16
C CYS A 191 -12.58 38.40 2.91
N ARG A 192 -11.38 38.19 2.33
CA ARG A 192 -10.87 36.83 2.05
C ARG A 192 -10.61 36.09 3.36
N VAL A 193 -11.25 34.95 3.53
CA VAL A 193 -11.08 34.04 4.68
C VAL A 193 -10.64 32.69 4.14
N GLY A 194 -9.74 32.02 4.84
CA GLY A 194 -9.30 30.70 4.43
C GLY A 194 -8.19 30.11 5.28
N GLN A 195 -7.80 28.89 4.92
CA GLN A 195 -6.73 28.14 5.56
C GLN A 195 -5.66 27.75 4.54
N ILE A 196 -4.41 27.91 4.94
CA ILE A 196 -3.25 27.34 4.26
C ILE A 196 -2.60 26.34 5.21
N ASP A 197 -2.49 25.09 4.77
CA ASP A 197 -1.73 24.07 5.49
C ASP A 197 -0.32 23.97 4.91
N MET A 198 0.66 23.95 5.80
CA MET A 198 2.08 23.89 5.49
C MET A 198 2.64 22.58 6.02
N GLN A 199 3.29 21.78 5.16
CA GLN A 199 4.13 20.69 5.62
C GLN A 199 5.56 21.20 5.74
N LEU A 200 6.09 21.26 6.96
CA LEU A 200 7.44 21.72 7.23
C LEU A 200 8.38 20.55 7.47
N LEU A 201 9.58 20.62 6.90
CA LEU A 201 10.72 19.80 7.31
C LEU A 201 11.48 20.55 8.40
N ILE A 202 11.62 19.91 9.56
CA ILE A 202 12.51 20.35 10.62
C ILE A 202 13.75 19.46 10.58
N GLU A 203 14.89 20.05 10.25
CA GLU A 203 16.16 19.34 10.19
C GLU A 203 16.73 19.10 11.59
N GLY A 204 17.64 18.13 11.71
CA GLY A 204 18.26 17.77 12.99
C GLY A 204 19.05 18.91 13.65
N ASP A 205 19.42 19.96 12.91
CA ASP A 205 20.07 21.17 13.42
C ASP A 205 19.10 22.31 13.76
N GLY A 206 17.80 22.14 13.51
CA GLY A 206 16.74 23.10 13.78
C GLY A 206 16.42 24.05 12.62
N ASP A 207 17.02 23.85 11.43
CA ASP A 207 16.62 24.53 10.21
C ASP A 207 15.23 24.08 9.74
N VAL A 208 14.50 25.00 9.12
CA VAL A 208 13.10 24.79 8.69
C VAL A 208 12.98 25.02 7.19
N ARG A 209 12.47 24.02 6.49
CA ARG A 209 12.12 24.11 5.06
C ARG A 209 10.65 23.79 4.83
N VAL A 210 10.06 24.41 3.83
CA VAL A 210 8.71 24.05 3.37
C VAL A 210 8.83 22.86 2.43
N LEU A 211 8.18 21.74 2.77
CA LEU A 211 8.05 20.57 1.90
C LEU A 211 6.87 20.72 0.96
N ASP A 212 5.74 21.13 1.51
CA ASP A 212 4.49 21.30 0.77
C ASP A 212 3.65 22.43 1.37
N MET A 213 2.76 22.98 0.57
CA MET A 213 1.82 24.03 0.95
C MET A 213 0.52 23.85 0.18
N THR A 214 -0.59 23.80 0.90
CA THR A 214 -1.93 23.69 0.33
C THR A 214 -2.79 24.88 0.74
N ASP A 215 -3.22 25.68 -0.23
CA ASP A 215 -4.18 26.78 -0.02
C ASP A 215 -5.59 26.30 -0.34
N TYR A 216 -6.42 26.08 0.67
CA TYR A 216 -7.75 25.51 0.48
C TYR A 216 -8.79 26.49 -0.07
N ASN A 217 -8.44 27.77 -0.19
CA ASN A 217 -9.40 28.82 -0.52
C ASN A 217 -8.94 29.71 -1.69
N ASP A 218 -7.83 29.35 -2.36
CA ASP A 218 -7.22 30.12 -3.45
C ASP A 218 -7.03 31.60 -3.07
N LEU A 219 -6.48 31.83 -1.88
CA LEU A 219 -6.22 33.15 -1.31
C LEU A 219 -5.19 33.92 -2.14
N GLY A 220 -4.21 33.20 -2.71
CA GLY A 220 -3.24 33.71 -3.66
C GLY A 220 -1.88 34.11 -3.07
N PHE A 221 -0.98 34.60 -3.95
CA PHE A 221 0.45 34.73 -3.66
C PHE A 221 0.82 35.57 -2.44
N ASP A 222 0.11 36.64 -2.13
CA ASP A 222 0.41 37.47 -0.96
C ASP A 222 0.20 36.69 0.36
N PHE A 223 -0.82 35.82 0.38
CA PHE A 223 -1.11 34.94 1.51
C PHE A 223 -0.09 33.80 1.58
N TRP A 224 0.30 33.25 0.43
CA TRP A 224 1.35 32.23 0.36
C TRP A 224 2.67 32.75 0.92
N TYR A 225 3.05 33.97 0.57
CA TYR A 225 4.25 34.61 1.10
C TYR A 225 4.15 34.80 2.63
N ALA A 226 3.01 35.29 3.14
CA ALA A 226 2.79 35.43 4.57
C ALA A 226 2.86 34.09 5.31
N ALA A 227 2.33 33.00 4.73
CA ALA A 227 2.39 31.65 5.28
C ALA A 227 3.83 31.13 5.34
N ILE A 228 4.60 31.26 4.26
CA ILE A 228 6.01 30.86 4.19
C ILE A 228 6.86 31.67 5.18
N ASP A 229 6.65 32.99 5.25
CA ASP A 229 7.39 33.87 6.14
C ASP A 229 7.11 33.58 7.63
N ALA A 230 5.84 33.34 7.98
CA ALA A 230 5.47 32.99 9.36
C ALA A 230 6.00 31.61 9.78
N SER A 231 5.88 30.61 8.91
CA SER A 231 6.32 29.24 9.18
C SER A 231 7.84 29.11 9.25
N THR A 232 8.59 29.64 8.30
CA THR A 232 10.07 29.56 8.29
C THR A 232 10.73 30.40 9.38
N ALA A 233 10.06 31.43 9.90
CA ALA A 233 10.50 32.20 11.07
C ALA A 233 10.55 31.39 12.38
N THR A 234 10.07 30.15 12.37
CA THR A 234 10.21 29.20 13.49
C THR A 234 11.60 28.55 13.57
N THR A 235 12.48 28.80 12.60
CA THR A 235 13.88 28.30 12.58
C THR A 235 14.59 28.54 13.92
N GLY A 236 15.26 27.49 14.42
CA GLY A 236 15.96 27.52 15.70
C GLY A 236 15.06 27.57 16.94
N LYS A 237 13.73 27.36 16.80
CA LYS A 237 12.77 27.28 17.91
C LYS A 237 12.18 25.89 18.10
N TRP A 238 12.70 24.91 17.38
CA TRP A 238 12.31 23.51 17.47
C TRP A 238 13.29 22.72 18.34
N ILE A 239 12.76 21.76 19.07
CA ILE A 239 13.49 20.68 19.72
C ILE A 239 13.39 19.50 18.75
N PRO A 240 14.48 19.15 18.03
CA PRO A 240 14.43 18.11 17.02
C PRO A 240 14.00 16.76 17.58
N ALA A 241 13.31 15.96 16.75
CA ALA A 241 13.06 14.57 17.09
C ALA A 241 14.38 13.78 17.15
N THR A 242 14.42 12.72 17.95
CA THR A 242 15.60 11.83 18.00
C THR A 242 15.26 10.42 17.60
N TYR A 243 16.21 9.77 16.92
CA TYR A 243 16.20 8.34 16.62
C TYR A 243 17.62 7.81 16.83
N GLU A 244 17.77 6.68 17.52
CA GLU A 244 19.07 6.15 17.97
C GLU A 244 19.93 7.21 18.69
N SER A 245 19.29 8.00 19.56
CA SER A 245 19.91 9.10 20.31
C SER A 245 20.57 10.19 19.46
N ARG A 246 20.20 10.32 18.18
CA ARG A 246 20.66 11.39 17.28
C ARG A 246 19.48 12.24 16.84
N PRO A 247 19.66 13.57 16.70
CA PRO A 247 18.64 14.39 16.09
C PRO A 247 18.44 13.97 14.63
N VAL A 248 17.17 13.88 14.21
CA VAL A 248 16.78 13.44 12.88
C VAL A 248 15.81 14.42 12.25
N ASN A 249 15.83 14.45 10.92
CA ASN A 249 14.88 15.22 10.15
C ASN A 249 13.47 14.66 10.35
N SER A 250 12.51 15.54 10.61
CA SER A 250 11.12 15.19 10.87
C SER A 250 10.20 16.21 10.22
N SER A 251 8.96 15.81 9.91
CA SER A 251 7.98 16.72 9.33
C SER A 251 6.89 17.08 10.33
N ILE A 252 6.36 18.29 10.22
CA ILE A 252 5.17 18.73 10.96
C ILE A 252 4.22 19.51 10.05
N ASP A 253 2.93 19.31 10.26
CA ASP A 253 1.87 20.04 9.57
C ASP A 253 1.44 21.25 10.42
N LEU A 254 1.47 22.44 9.83
CA LEU A 254 0.97 23.67 10.44
C LEU A 254 -0.23 24.20 9.66
N SER A 255 -1.35 24.40 10.35
CA SER A 255 -2.55 25.02 9.78
C SER A 255 -2.59 26.51 10.10
N LEU A 256 -2.54 27.34 9.05
CA LEU A 256 -2.54 28.80 9.16
C LEU A 256 -3.88 29.35 8.69
N SER A 257 -4.64 29.94 9.61
CA SER A 257 -5.92 30.58 9.30
C SER A 257 -5.73 32.06 9.01
N PHE A 258 -6.20 32.51 7.85
CA PHE A 258 -6.17 33.92 7.44
C PHE A 258 -7.54 34.55 7.66
N LEU A 259 -7.64 35.35 8.71
CA LEU A 259 -8.85 36.08 9.06
C LEU A 259 -8.65 37.58 8.78
N PRO A 260 -9.53 38.23 7.98
CA PRO A 260 -9.47 39.67 7.74
C PRO A 260 -9.44 40.45 9.04
N THR A 261 -8.67 41.53 9.05
CA THR A 261 -8.52 42.40 10.23
C THR A 261 -9.49 43.57 10.20
N ALA A 262 -10.09 43.86 9.04
CA ALA A 262 -11.04 44.95 8.90
C ALA A 262 -12.40 44.62 9.54
N GLY A 263 -12.91 45.53 10.37
CA GLY A 263 -14.12 45.31 11.17
C GLY A 263 -15.39 45.02 10.34
N HIS A 264 -15.47 45.48 9.09
CA HIS A 264 -16.61 45.17 8.21
C HIS A 264 -16.66 43.70 7.75
N CYS A 265 -15.58 42.94 7.95
CA CYS A 265 -15.52 41.52 7.60
C CYS A 265 -15.93 40.58 8.75
N ALA A 266 -16.31 41.09 9.91
CA ALA A 266 -16.63 40.28 11.10
C ALA A 266 -17.67 39.17 10.80
N THR A 267 -18.78 39.51 10.15
CA THR A 267 -19.81 38.52 9.79
C THR A 267 -19.26 37.43 8.87
N ARG A 268 -18.38 37.79 7.93
CA ARG A 268 -17.78 36.83 7.01
C ARG A 268 -16.87 35.82 7.72
N ILE A 269 -16.19 36.26 8.78
CA ILE A 269 -15.36 35.42 9.64
C ILE A 269 -16.24 34.46 10.45
N ASP A 270 -17.28 34.98 11.10
CA ASP A 270 -18.21 34.18 11.90
C ASP A 270 -18.87 33.09 11.05
N ASP A 271 -19.33 33.44 9.85
CA ASP A 271 -19.92 32.48 8.91
C ASP A 271 -18.93 31.37 8.52
N TRP A 272 -17.66 31.70 8.31
CA TRP A 272 -16.63 30.73 7.91
C TRP A 272 -16.29 29.75 9.03
N LEU A 273 -16.10 30.27 10.25
CA LEU A 273 -15.87 29.45 11.43
C LEU A 273 -17.07 28.54 11.72
N ALA A 274 -18.30 29.05 11.55
CA ALA A 274 -19.51 28.27 11.72
C ALA A 274 -19.63 27.16 10.66
N ALA A 275 -19.33 27.45 9.39
CA ALA A 275 -19.35 26.45 8.32
C ALA A 275 -18.34 25.31 8.59
N ARG A 276 -17.12 25.65 9.03
CA ARG A 276 -16.10 24.66 9.38
C ARG A 276 -16.52 23.78 10.56
N THR A 277 -16.96 24.40 11.65
CA THR A 277 -17.48 23.67 12.81
C THR A 277 -18.61 22.72 12.40
N LEU A 278 -19.54 23.19 11.55
CA LEU A 278 -20.64 22.39 11.06
C LEU A 278 -20.17 21.19 10.22
N ALA A 279 -19.16 21.38 9.37
CA ALA A 279 -18.59 20.30 8.58
C ALA A 279 -17.83 19.28 9.45
N GLU A 280 -17.10 19.72 10.46
CA GLU A 280 -16.41 18.84 11.42
C GLU A 280 -17.41 18.00 12.21
N GLU A 281 -18.48 18.62 12.73
CA GLU A 281 -19.59 17.89 13.35
C GLU A 281 -20.23 16.90 12.36
N GLY A 282 -20.37 17.29 11.10
CA GLY A 282 -20.87 16.43 10.03
C GLY A 282 -19.99 15.20 9.81
N ALA A 283 -18.68 15.39 9.72
CA ALA A 283 -17.69 14.33 9.56
C ALA A 283 -17.69 13.38 10.77
N GLN A 284 -17.77 13.92 12.00
CA GLN A 284 -17.90 13.11 13.21
C GLN A 284 -19.18 12.26 13.21
N GLN A 285 -20.32 12.84 12.84
CA GLN A 285 -21.58 12.10 12.71
C GLN A 285 -21.49 10.99 11.67
N PHE A 286 -20.92 11.29 10.50
CA PHE A 286 -20.70 10.31 9.44
C PHE A 286 -19.85 9.13 9.95
N ASN A 287 -18.71 9.41 10.59
CA ASN A 287 -17.81 8.40 11.14
C ASN A 287 -18.46 7.56 12.26
N ASN A 288 -19.43 8.13 12.98
CA ASN A 288 -20.23 7.43 13.99
C ASN A 288 -21.44 6.66 13.42
N GLY A 289 -21.53 6.52 12.09
CA GLY A 289 -22.60 5.80 11.39
C GLY A 289 -23.88 6.61 11.16
N GLN A 290 -23.93 7.88 11.57
CA GLN A 290 -25.04 8.80 11.30
C GLN A 290 -24.87 9.45 9.92
N VAL A 291 -24.82 8.61 8.87
CA VAL A 291 -24.47 9.00 7.50
C VAL A 291 -25.31 10.19 6.99
N PHE A 292 -26.64 10.09 7.05
CA PHE A 292 -27.51 11.14 6.51
C PHE A 292 -27.30 12.50 7.20
N GLY A 293 -27.30 12.52 8.54
CA GLY A 293 -27.11 13.76 9.31
C GLY A 293 -25.73 14.36 9.10
N GLY A 294 -24.70 13.51 9.02
CA GLY A 294 -23.34 13.93 8.72
C GLY A 294 -23.21 14.59 7.34
N MET A 295 -23.77 13.94 6.31
CA MET A 295 -23.79 14.46 4.94
C MET A 295 -24.58 15.77 4.80
N GLU A 296 -25.70 15.89 5.51
CA GLU A 296 -26.52 17.11 5.52
C GLU A 296 -25.74 18.30 6.08
N LYS A 297 -25.07 18.12 7.23
CA LYS A 297 -24.23 19.17 7.84
C LYS A 297 -23.09 19.62 6.92
N MET A 298 -22.35 18.68 6.31
CA MET A 298 -21.29 19.01 5.35
C MET A 298 -21.84 19.74 4.12
N THR A 299 -23.05 19.39 3.68
CA THR A 299 -23.72 20.08 2.56
C THR A 299 -24.13 21.51 2.93
N GLN A 300 -24.63 21.73 4.15
CA GLN A 300 -24.97 23.07 4.66
C GLN A 300 -23.72 23.95 4.79
N ALA A 301 -22.60 23.40 5.26
CA ALA A 301 -21.32 24.10 5.33
C ALA A 301 -20.85 24.57 3.94
N LEU A 302 -20.90 23.67 2.95
CA LEU A 302 -20.56 24.00 1.55
C LEU A 302 -21.54 24.96 0.88
N ALA A 303 -22.79 25.03 1.33
CA ALA A 303 -23.72 26.04 0.83
C ALA A 303 -23.29 27.47 1.23
N ALA A 304 -22.66 27.63 2.39
CA ALA A 304 -22.12 28.91 2.84
C ALA A 304 -20.74 29.22 2.20
N PHE A 305 -19.92 28.20 1.95
CA PHE A 305 -18.57 28.33 1.38
C PHE A 305 -18.33 27.29 0.28
N PRO A 306 -18.91 27.49 -0.91
CA PRO A 306 -18.89 26.47 -1.98
C PRO A 306 -17.50 26.22 -2.57
N ASP A 307 -16.58 27.17 -2.42
CA ASP A 307 -15.22 27.12 -2.95
C ASP A 307 -14.16 26.88 -1.84
N ASP A 308 -14.58 26.34 -0.69
CA ASP A 308 -13.65 25.85 0.32
C ASP A 308 -13.26 24.41 0.01
N ALA A 309 -12.02 24.21 -0.43
CA ALA A 309 -11.51 22.90 -0.84
C ALA A 309 -11.44 21.91 0.33
N GLN A 310 -11.23 22.36 1.57
CA GLN A 310 -11.21 21.47 2.73
C GLN A 310 -12.60 20.87 2.96
N LEU A 311 -13.64 21.72 2.92
CA LEU A 311 -15.02 21.26 3.02
C LEU A 311 -15.41 20.32 1.88
N LEU A 312 -14.98 20.62 0.65
CA LEU A 312 -15.19 19.76 -0.52
C LEU A 312 -14.50 18.40 -0.35
N ILE A 313 -13.28 18.36 0.18
CA ILE A 313 -12.56 17.09 0.44
C ILE A 313 -13.30 16.27 1.48
N MET A 314 -13.72 16.87 2.60
CA MET A 314 -14.44 16.17 3.66
C MET A 314 -15.72 15.52 3.13
N ARG A 315 -16.55 16.28 2.40
CA ARG A 315 -17.80 15.72 1.84
C ARG A 315 -17.53 14.74 0.69
N GLY A 316 -16.54 15.03 -0.16
CA GLY A 316 -16.14 14.14 -1.25
C GLY A 316 -15.65 12.78 -0.77
N GLN A 317 -14.87 12.74 0.31
CA GLN A 317 -14.46 11.49 0.96
C GLN A 317 -15.65 10.74 1.56
N ALA A 318 -16.58 11.45 2.20
CA ALA A 318 -17.79 10.86 2.74
C ALA A 318 -18.69 10.26 1.63
N TYR A 319 -18.84 10.94 0.50
CA TYR A 319 -19.49 10.38 -0.70
C TYR A 319 -18.79 9.13 -1.21
N LEU A 320 -17.45 9.13 -1.28
CA LEU A 320 -16.68 7.99 -1.74
C LEU A 320 -16.88 6.76 -0.82
N GLN A 321 -16.86 6.96 0.50
CA GLN A 321 -17.10 5.91 1.48
C GLN A 321 -18.54 5.36 1.44
N ASN A 322 -19.49 6.17 0.95
CA ASN A 322 -20.89 5.78 0.75
C ASN A 322 -21.20 5.33 -0.69
N GLU A 323 -20.17 5.01 -1.49
CA GLU A 323 -20.26 4.56 -2.89
C GLU A 323 -20.96 5.56 -3.85
N GLN A 324 -21.08 6.83 -3.46
CA GLN A 324 -21.66 7.91 -4.27
C GLN A 324 -20.58 8.54 -5.16
N LEU A 325 -20.16 7.78 -6.17
CA LEU A 325 -18.98 8.11 -6.99
C LEU A 325 -19.12 9.38 -7.83
N ALA A 326 -20.33 9.71 -8.29
CA ALA A 326 -20.56 10.91 -9.11
C ALA A 326 -20.40 12.19 -8.27
N GLU A 327 -20.98 12.23 -7.08
CA GLU A 327 -20.88 13.32 -6.13
C GLU A 327 -19.46 13.45 -5.57
N ALA A 328 -18.82 12.31 -5.23
CA ALA A 328 -17.42 12.28 -4.83
C ALA A 328 -16.51 12.86 -5.92
N CYS A 329 -16.70 12.44 -7.18
CA CYS A 329 -15.96 12.97 -8.32
C CYS A 329 -16.13 14.49 -8.46
N ALA A 330 -17.35 15.01 -8.31
CA ALA A 330 -17.64 16.43 -8.45
C ALA A 330 -16.90 17.26 -7.39
N ASP A 331 -17.00 16.87 -6.12
CA ASP A 331 -16.38 17.58 -5.00
C ASP A 331 -14.85 17.50 -5.05
N LEU A 332 -14.29 16.30 -5.21
CA LEU A 332 -12.84 16.10 -5.25
C LEU A 332 -12.20 16.77 -6.48
N SER A 333 -12.87 16.73 -7.64
CA SER A 333 -12.40 17.45 -8.83
C SER A 333 -12.41 18.97 -8.64
N LYS A 334 -13.36 19.49 -7.87
CA LYS A 334 -13.43 20.93 -7.55
C LYS A 334 -12.35 21.31 -6.54
N ALA A 335 -12.19 20.55 -5.47
CA ALA A 335 -11.13 20.75 -4.49
C ALA A 335 -9.74 20.74 -5.12
N ARG A 336 -9.47 19.80 -6.04
CA ARG A 336 -8.23 19.74 -6.83
C ARG A 336 -7.93 21.03 -7.59
N ARG A 337 -8.94 21.65 -8.19
CA ARG A 337 -8.74 22.89 -8.97
C ARG A 337 -8.43 24.09 -8.09
N ILE A 338 -9.04 24.15 -6.90
CA ILE A 338 -8.88 25.26 -5.95
C ILE A 338 -7.53 25.14 -5.24
N ALA A 339 -7.28 23.99 -4.63
CA ALA A 339 -6.12 23.81 -3.76
C ALA A 339 -4.88 23.26 -4.49
N ALA A 340 -4.96 23.05 -5.81
CA ALA A 340 -3.90 22.47 -6.64
C ALA A 340 -3.33 21.12 -6.12
N ILE A 341 -4.12 20.41 -5.32
CA ILE A 341 -3.73 19.15 -4.68
C ILE A 341 -3.61 18.04 -5.72
N ASN A 342 -2.54 17.24 -5.67
CA ASN A 342 -2.26 16.16 -6.61
C ASN A 342 -2.32 14.73 -6.01
N TRP A 343 -2.47 14.58 -4.67
CA TRP A 343 -2.35 13.27 -4.02
C TRP A 343 -3.42 12.25 -4.44
N PHE A 344 -4.57 12.71 -4.95
CA PHE A 344 -5.62 11.84 -5.50
C PHE A 344 -5.66 11.78 -7.03
N ASP A 345 -4.67 12.34 -7.75
CA ASP A 345 -4.64 12.32 -9.22
C ASP A 345 -4.60 10.90 -9.79
N GLY A 346 -3.96 9.97 -9.08
CA GLY A 346 -3.92 8.55 -9.47
C GLY A 346 -5.26 7.83 -9.35
N ILE A 347 -6.15 8.26 -8.44
CA ILE A 347 -7.42 7.59 -8.15
C ILE A 347 -8.63 8.31 -8.75
N LEU A 348 -8.54 9.63 -8.95
CA LEU A 348 -9.65 10.45 -9.42
C LEU A 348 -10.25 9.96 -10.75
N PRO A 349 -9.46 9.51 -11.76
CA PRO A 349 -10.02 8.94 -12.98
C PRO A 349 -10.91 7.72 -12.74
N PHE A 350 -10.59 6.88 -11.75
CA PHE A 350 -11.37 5.70 -11.42
C PHE A 350 -12.68 6.07 -10.70
N ILE A 351 -12.60 7.01 -9.74
CA ILE A 351 -13.77 7.54 -9.04
C ILE A 351 -14.74 8.16 -10.07
N CYS A 352 -14.23 8.99 -10.97
CA CYS A 352 -15.03 9.67 -11.99
C CYS A 352 -15.50 8.76 -13.13
N ALA A 353 -14.85 7.62 -13.36
CA ALA A 353 -15.30 6.63 -14.35
C ALA A 353 -16.42 5.74 -13.82
N GLY A 354 -16.38 5.37 -12.53
CA GLY A 354 -17.40 4.54 -11.88
C GLY A 354 -18.74 5.26 -11.64
N GLY A 355 -18.77 6.58 -11.75
CA GLY A 355 -20.00 7.39 -11.64
C GLY A 355 -20.73 7.67 -12.96
N ARG A 356 -20.37 7.00 -14.07
CA ARG A 356 -21.00 7.18 -15.39
C ARG A 356 -22.04 6.13 -15.73
#